data_AF-A0AAV2HTB6-F1
#
_entry.id   AF-A0AAV2HTB6-F1
#
_cell.length_a   1.000
_cell.length_b   1.000
_cell.length_c   1.000
_cell.angle_alpha   90.00
_cell.angle_beta   90.00
_cell.angle_gamma   90.00
#
_symmetry.space_group_name_H-M   'P 1'
#
loop_
_entity.id
_entity.type
_entity.pdbx_description
1 polymer ?
#
loop_
_entity_poly.entity_id
_entity_poly.type
_entity_poly.pdbx_seq_one_letter_code
_entity_poly.pdbx_strand_id
1 'polypeptide(L)'
;LCDKGWFGPRCQYKCHCTDDNCDDIYGNCTSGASCDPGWFGTACQFAANITITLLPMSLTTFNITDGDDDTCLQVPNVTSLRAALPTNLPFTWLRLHFNTSGKVVVINSSKRSRSCDNKVPVVIGNHTLDIHCDMNVTVDQVTLTGDSVQFLCSLYISGG
;
A
#
# COMPACT_ATOMS: atom_id res chain seq x y z
N LEU A 1 -22.42 -17.74 -0.40
CA LEU A 1 -21.55 -18.16 -1.51
C LEU A 1 -21.45 -16.98 -2.44
N CYS A 2 -20.24 -16.57 -2.80
CA CYS A 2 -20.03 -15.47 -3.74
C CYS A 2 -19.87 -16.00 -5.16
N ASP A 3 -20.10 -15.13 -6.15
CA ASP A 3 -19.78 -15.46 -7.53
C ASP A 3 -18.27 -15.64 -7.69
N LYS A 4 -17.86 -16.41 -8.70
CA LYS A 4 -16.45 -16.65 -9.00
C LYS A 4 -15.69 -15.32 -9.12
N GLY A 5 -14.58 -15.19 -8.39
CA GLY A 5 -13.75 -13.99 -8.37
C GLY A 5 -14.20 -12.90 -7.38
N TRP A 6 -15.20 -13.19 -6.54
CA TRP A 6 -15.71 -12.29 -5.51
C TRP A 6 -15.65 -12.93 -4.13
N PHE A 7 -15.42 -12.13 -3.09
CA PHE A 7 -15.30 -12.61 -1.71
C PHE A 7 -15.69 -11.54 -0.69
N GLY A 8 -15.66 -11.94 0.60
CA GLY A 8 -15.88 -11.08 1.74
C GLY A 8 -17.36 -10.85 2.09
N PRO A 9 -17.65 -9.98 3.08
CA PRO A 9 -19.01 -9.70 3.49
C PRO A 9 -19.83 -9.22 2.29
N ARG A 10 -20.99 -9.83 2.07
CA ARG A 10 -21.90 -9.49 0.95
C ARG A 10 -21.23 -9.54 -0.44
N CYS A 11 -20.12 -10.26 -0.60
CA CYS A 11 -19.40 -10.39 -1.87
C CYS A 11 -18.96 -9.03 -2.44
N GLN A 12 -18.57 -8.11 -1.56
CA GLN A 12 -18.27 -6.72 -1.93
C GLN A 12 -16.88 -6.54 -2.55
N TYR A 13 -15.99 -7.53 -2.44
CA TYR A 13 -14.63 -7.45 -2.97
C TYR A 13 -14.46 -8.34 -4.19
N LYS A 14 -13.93 -7.76 -5.27
CA LYS A 14 -13.46 -8.49 -6.43
C LYS A 14 -11.96 -8.76 -6.27
N CYS A 15 -11.51 -9.97 -6.57
CA CYS A 15 -10.08 -10.26 -6.62
C CYS A 15 -9.50 -9.95 -8.01
N HIS A 16 -8.25 -9.48 -8.01
CA HIS A 16 -7.46 -9.18 -9.21
C HIS A 16 -6.15 -9.98 -9.16
N CYS A 17 -6.29 -11.30 -9.11
CA CYS A 17 -5.18 -12.25 -9.17
C CYS A 17 -4.83 -12.51 -10.64
N THR A 18 -3.56 -12.79 -10.95
CA THR A 18 -3.11 -13.05 -12.34
C THR A 18 -3.79 -14.24 -13.02
N ASP A 19 -4.43 -15.13 -12.28
CA ASP A 19 -5.19 -16.29 -12.78
C ASP A 19 -6.72 -16.08 -12.73
N ASP A 20 -7.19 -14.89 -12.35
CA ASP A 20 -8.59 -14.52 -12.12
C ASP A 20 -9.33 -15.44 -11.12
N ASN A 21 -8.60 -16.14 -10.24
CA ASN A 21 -9.17 -17.08 -9.29
C ASN A 21 -8.76 -16.76 -7.85
N CYS A 22 -9.76 -16.66 -6.99
CA CYS A 22 -9.58 -16.57 -5.55
C CYS A 22 -10.60 -17.44 -4.82
N ASP A 23 -10.24 -17.85 -3.61
CA ASP A 23 -11.16 -18.51 -2.68
C ASP A 23 -12.33 -17.57 -2.33
N ASP A 24 -13.57 -18.07 -2.38
CA ASP A 24 -14.77 -17.23 -2.21
C ASP A 24 -15.05 -16.85 -0.74
N ILE A 25 -14.35 -17.48 0.21
CA ILE A 25 -14.48 -17.21 1.65
C ILE A 25 -13.46 -16.16 2.08
N TYR A 26 -12.18 -16.37 1.77
CA TYR A 26 -11.07 -15.56 2.25
C TYR A 26 -10.47 -14.62 1.19
N GLY A 27 -10.77 -14.85 -0.10
CA GLY A 27 -10.24 -14.05 -1.21
C GLY A 27 -8.81 -14.39 -1.60
N ASN A 28 -8.18 -15.38 -0.99
CA ASN A 28 -6.79 -15.71 -1.28
C ASN A 28 -6.65 -16.17 -2.75
N CYS A 29 -5.70 -15.56 -3.47
CA CYS A 29 -5.36 -15.99 -4.82
C CYS A 29 -4.92 -17.46 -4.81
N THR A 30 -5.41 -18.24 -5.77
CA THR A 30 -5.11 -19.67 -5.81
C THR A 30 -3.69 -19.94 -6.29
N SER A 31 -3.11 -21.06 -5.85
CA SER A 31 -1.87 -21.62 -6.43
C SER A 31 -0.65 -20.68 -6.46
N GLY A 32 -0.56 -19.71 -5.54
CA GLY A 32 0.55 -18.75 -5.48
C GLY A 32 0.49 -17.68 -6.56
N ALA A 33 -0.66 -17.48 -7.21
CA ALA A 33 -0.88 -16.36 -8.13
C ALA A 33 -0.63 -15.02 -7.42
N SER A 34 0.04 -14.11 -8.12
CA SER A 34 0.30 -12.75 -7.65
C SER A 34 -0.86 -11.83 -8.00
N CYS A 35 -0.80 -10.59 -7.51
CA CYS A 35 -1.72 -9.55 -7.94
C CYS A 35 -1.41 -9.10 -9.36
N ASP A 36 -2.45 -8.72 -10.08
CA ASP A 36 -2.29 -7.97 -11.31
C ASP A 36 -1.51 -6.66 -11.05
N PRO A 37 -0.74 -6.16 -12.02
CA PRO A 37 -0.05 -4.88 -11.89
C PRO A 37 -1.01 -3.77 -11.45
N GLY A 38 -0.62 -3.04 -10.39
CA GLY A 38 -1.45 -1.98 -9.81
C GLY A 38 -2.49 -2.46 -8.78
N TRP A 39 -2.51 -3.74 -8.42
CA TRP A 39 -3.38 -4.28 -7.37
C TRP A 39 -2.58 -4.82 -6.19
N PHE A 40 -3.15 -4.69 -4.99
CA PHE A 40 -2.56 -5.21 -3.77
C PHE A 40 -3.63 -5.60 -2.74
N GLY A 41 -3.18 -6.04 -1.57
CA GLY A 41 -4.00 -6.66 -0.53
C GLY A 41 -3.82 -8.17 -0.53
N THR A 42 -4.35 -8.85 0.47
CA THR A 42 -4.25 -10.31 0.61
C THR A 42 -4.95 -11.06 -0.52
N ALA A 43 -5.95 -10.42 -1.13
CA ALA A 43 -6.78 -10.94 -2.20
C ALA A 43 -6.69 -10.08 -3.47
N CYS A 44 -5.67 -9.21 -3.55
CA CYS A 44 -5.50 -8.27 -4.67
C CYS A 44 -6.74 -7.40 -4.91
N GLN A 45 -7.41 -7.01 -3.84
CA GLN A 45 -8.70 -6.33 -3.88
C GLN A 45 -8.60 -4.80 -3.90
N PHE A 46 -7.41 -4.26 -3.64
CA PHE A 46 -7.19 -2.81 -3.56
C PHE A 46 -6.40 -2.33 -4.76
N ALA A 47 -6.99 -1.40 -5.51
CA ALA A 47 -6.31 -0.73 -6.61
C ALA A 47 -5.35 0.34 -6.07
N ALA A 48 -4.13 0.36 -6.62
CA ALA A 48 -3.10 1.37 -6.41
C ALA A 48 -2.95 2.26 -7.65
N ASN A 49 -4.06 2.54 -8.35
CA ASN A 49 -4.09 3.29 -9.61
C ASN A 49 -4.03 4.80 -9.38
N ILE A 50 -3.19 5.25 -8.44
CA ILE A 50 -2.99 6.66 -8.16
C ILE A 50 -1.56 7.04 -8.45
N THR A 51 -1.38 8.18 -9.10
CA THR A 51 -0.05 8.76 -9.28
C THR A 51 0.44 9.26 -7.93
N ILE A 52 1.66 8.95 -7.55
CA ILE A 52 2.26 9.41 -6.30
C ILE A 52 3.50 10.23 -6.66
N THR A 53 3.62 11.44 -6.10
CA THR A 53 4.82 12.26 -6.25
C THR A 53 5.62 12.24 -4.96
N LEU A 54 6.85 11.74 -5.02
CA LEU A 54 7.73 11.67 -3.86
C LEU A 54 8.46 13.00 -3.61
N LEU A 55 8.56 13.40 -2.36
CA LEU A 55 9.19 14.65 -1.93
C LEU A 55 10.19 14.43 -0.77
N PRO A 56 11.31 15.18 -0.74
CA PRO A 56 11.72 16.18 -1.75
C PRO A 56 12.20 15.51 -3.05
N MET A 57 12.06 16.24 -4.17
CA MET A 57 12.27 15.80 -5.56
C MET A 57 13.71 15.33 -5.90
N SER A 58 14.54 15.02 -4.91
CA SER A 58 15.90 14.45 -5.07
C SER A 58 15.91 12.94 -5.30
N LEU A 59 14.73 12.31 -5.45
CA LEU A 59 14.54 10.85 -5.60
C LEU A 59 14.38 10.40 -7.06
N THR A 60 14.71 11.25 -8.05
CA THR A 60 14.40 11.03 -9.48
C THR A 60 15.04 9.80 -10.13
N THR A 61 15.86 9.03 -9.40
CA THR A 61 16.48 7.80 -9.91
C THR A 61 15.80 6.52 -9.41
N PHE A 62 14.89 6.58 -8.44
CA PHE A 62 14.25 5.41 -7.86
C PHE A 62 12.75 5.62 -7.71
N ASN A 63 11.97 4.80 -8.40
CA ASN A 63 10.53 4.90 -8.42
C ASN A 63 9.93 3.78 -7.59
N ILE A 64 9.80 3.95 -6.27
CA ILE A 64 9.09 2.99 -5.39
C ILE A 64 7.58 2.86 -5.67
N THR A 65 7.11 3.39 -6.79
CA THR A 65 5.71 3.35 -7.24
C THR A 65 5.61 2.77 -8.65
N ASP A 66 6.66 2.10 -9.11
CA ASP A 66 6.74 1.40 -10.40
C ASP A 66 6.04 0.03 -10.40
N GLY A 67 5.69 -0.49 -9.21
CA GLY A 67 5.06 -1.79 -9.05
C GLY A 67 6.05 -2.95 -9.01
N ASP A 68 7.34 -2.67 -8.78
CA ASP A 68 8.38 -3.67 -8.59
C ASP A 68 8.82 -3.68 -7.11
N ASP A 69 8.79 -4.85 -6.48
CA ASP A 69 9.18 -5.03 -5.08
C ASP A 69 10.72 -5.10 -4.91
N ASP A 70 11.48 -5.25 -6.00
CA ASP A 70 12.94 -5.32 -6.00
C ASP A 70 13.61 -3.93 -6.22
N THR A 71 12.85 -2.89 -6.59
CA THR A 71 13.38 -1.53 -6.86
C THR A 71 13.40 -0.65 -5.61
N CYS A 72 14.44 -0.79 -4.80
CA CYS A 72 14.54 -0.11 -3.51
C CYS A 72 15.12 1.32 -3.54
N LEU A 73 14.70 2.16 -2.58
CA LEU A 73 15.34 3.45 -2.31
C LEU A 73 16.83 3.25 -2.04
N GLN A 74 17.68 3.93 -2.82
CA GLN A 74 19.13 3.98 -2.59
C GLN A 74 19.53 5.32 -1.96
N VAL A 75 18.82 5.73 -0.89
CA VAL A 75 19.11 6.98 -0.20
C VAL A 75 19.40 6.71 1.28
N PRO A 76 20.69 6.67 1.66
CA PRO A 76 21.07 6.35 3.03
C PRO A 76 20.63 7.47 3.99
N ASN A 77 20.31 7.09 5.23
CA ASN A 77 19.91 7.98 6.32
C ASN A 77 18.57 8.73 6.10
N VAL A 78 17.73 8.27 5.16
CA VAL A 78 16.36 8.80 5.04
C VAL A 78 15.48 8.18 6.11
N THR A 79 14.97 9.04 6.98
CA THR A 79 14.02 8.67 8.04
C THR A 79 12.62 9.23 7.80
N SER A 80 12.42 10.05 6.76
CA SER A 80 11.13 10.64 6.42
C SER A 80 10.98 10.74 4.91
N LEU A 81 9.84 10.27 4.39
CA LEU A 81 9.45 10.38 3.00
C LEU A 81 8.04 10.95 2.90
N ARG A 82 7.80 11.86 1.95
CA ARG A 82 6.47 12.39 1.69
C ARG A 82 5.98 11.93 0.32
N ALA A 83 4.80 11.35 0.29
CA ALA A 83 4.07 10.95 -0.91
C ALA A 83 2.90 11.92 -1.11
N ALA A 84 3.01 12.82 -2.09
CA ALA A 84 1.93 13.71 -2.48
C ALA A 84 0.99 13.03 -3.46
N LEU A 85 -0.32 13.22 -3.26
CA LEU A 85 -1.38 12.68 -4.09
C LEU A 85 -1.90 13.77 -5.05
N PRO A 86 -2.31 13.43 -6.29
CA PRO A 86 -2.73 14.39 -7.30
C PRO A 86 -4.05 15.07 -6.94
N THR A 87 -4.89 14.38 -6.17
CA THR A 87 -6.19 14.85 -5.71
C THR A 87 -6.44 14.40 -4.28
N ASN A 88 -7.42 15.03 -3.63
CA ASN A 88 -7.89 14.63 -2.31
C ASN A 88 -8.59 13.25 -2.40
N LEU A 89 -7.93 12.23 -1.88
CA LEU A 89 -8.36 10.83 -1.90
C LEU A 89 -8.84 10.42 -0.49
N PRO A 90 -9.97 9.69 -0.34
CA PRO A 90 -10.26 9.00 0.91
C PRO A 90 -9.15 7.97 1.16
N PHE A 91 -8.36 8.08 2.22
CA PHE A 91 -7.26 7.14 2.43
C PHE A 91 -7.71 5.98 3.30
N THR A 92 -7.67 4.75 2.77
CA THR A 92 -8.17 3.56 3.47
C THR A 92 -7.12 2.47 3.63
N TRP A 93 -6.27 2.27 2.62
CA TRP A 93 -5.26 1.21 2.63
C TRP A 93 -3.92 1.68 2.08
N LEU A 94 -2.87 1.16 2.69
CA LEU A 94 -1.48 1.36 2.28
C LEU A 94 -0.76 0.02 2.30
N ARG A 95 0.09 -0.26 1.31
CA ARG A 95 1.09 -1.33 1.36
C ARG A 95 2.50 -0.75 1.24
N LEU A 96 3.38 -1.26 2.09
CA LEU A 96 4.82 -0.97 2.09
C LEU A 96 5.58 -2.28 1.92
N HIS A 97 6.53 -2.32 0.98
CA HIS A 97 7.49 -3.40 0.83
C HIS A 97 8.90 -2.90 1.16
N PHE A 98 9.67 -3.65 1.95
CA PHE A 98 11.02 -3.28 2.38
C PHE A 98 12.04 -4.35 2.01
N ASN A 99 13.27 -3.95 1.67
CA ASN A 99 14.38 -4.88 1.42
C ASN A 99 14.90 -5.57 2.71
N THR A 100 14.44 -5.12 3.87
CA THR A 100 14.87 -5.68 5.15
C THR A 100 13.69 -5.89 6.08
N SER A 101 13.90 -6.72 7.09
CA SER A 101 12.97 -6.94 8.20
C SER A 101 12.98 -5.72 9.14
N GLY A 102 12.48 -4.60 8.63
CA GLY A 102 12.40 -3.32 9.31
C GLY A 102 10.96 -2.84 9.42
N LYS A 103 10.55 -2.40 10.61
CA LYS A 103 9.20 -1.87 10.84
C LYS A 103 9.29 -0.36 10.95
N VAL A 104 8.68 0.35 10.01
CA VAL A 104 8.51 1.79 10.11
C VAL A 104 7.13 2.20 9.73
N VAL A 105 6.41 2.83 10.67
CA VAL A 105 5.22 3.60 10.30
C VAL A 105 4.80 4.62 11.36
N VAL A 106 5.05 5.90 11.11
CA VAL A 106 4.03 6.92 11.40
C VAL A 106 3.57 7.50 10.06
N ILE A 107 2.28 7.25 9.74
CA ILE A 107 1.55 7.91 8.66
C ILE A 107 0.94 9.17 9.24
N ASN A 108 1.48 10.32 8.86
CA ASN A 108 0.78 11.58 9.04
C ASN A 108 0.17 11.98 7.70
N SER A 109 -1.14 12.16 7.72
CA SER A 109 -1.90 12.56 6.55
C SER A 109 -2.46 13.97 6.73
N SER A 110 -2.39 14.78 5.67
CA SER A 110 -2.87 16.17 5.55
C SER A 110 -1.98 17.28 6.12
N LYS A 111 -2.20 18.50 5.60
CA LYS A 111 -1.70 19.80 6.10
C LYS A 111 -1.99 20.08 7.59
N ARG A 112 -2.91 19.33 8.23
CA ARG A 112 -3.28 19.49 9.65
C ARG A 112 -2.72 18.41 10.58
N SER A 113 -1.83 17.53 10.11
CA SER A 113 -1.22 16.46 10.92
C SER A 113 -2.26 15.61 11.66
N ARG A 114 -3.23 15.04 10.92
CA ARG A 114 -4.10 13.99 11.46
C ARG A 114 -3.33 12.67 11.37
N SER A 115 -3.16 12.00 12.51
CA SER A 115 -2.63 10.65 12.52
C SER A 115 -3.73 9.69 12.10
N CYS A 116 -3.37 8.58 11.47
CA CYS A 116 -4.31 7.49 11.26
C CYS A 116 -4.69 6.88 12.62
N ASP A 117 -5.84 7.31 13.14
CA ASP A 117 -6.28 7.05 14.52
C ASP A 117 -6.55 5.54 14.77
N ASN A 118 -7.00 4.80 13.75
CA ASN A 118 -7.33 3.36 13.81
C ASN A 118 -6.45 2.52 12.87
N LYS A 119 -5.13 2.68 12.94
CA LYS A 119 -4.21 1.87 12.12
C LYS A 119 -4.30 0.39 12.51
N VAL A 120 -4.66 -0.47 11.56
CA VAL A 120 -4.57 -1.93 11.70
C VAL A 120 -3.44 -2.43 10.80
N PRO A 121 -2.22 -2.63 11.34
CA PRO A 121 -1.13 -3.19 10.56
C PRO A 121 -1.33 -4.70 10.36
N VAL A 122 -1.17 -5.16 9.12
CA VAL A 122 -1.17 -6.55 8.71
C VAL A 122 0.20 -6.86 8.12
N VAL A 123 1.00 -7.64 8.86
CA VAL A 123 2.33 -8.04 8.41
C VAL A 123 2.20 -9.25 7.48
N ILE A 124 2.73 -9.16 6.27
CA ILE A 124 2.71 -10.22 5.27
C ILE A 124 4.16 -10.69 5.05
N GLY A 125 4.46 -11.90 5.48
CA GLY A 125 5.84 -12.40 5.51
C GLY A 125 6.73 -11.55 6.41
N ASN A 126 7.96 -11.25 5.95
CA ASN A 126 8.95 -10.50 6.74
C ASN A 126 9.23 -9.09 6.22
N HIS A 127 8.76 -8.77 5.01
CA HIS A 127 9.15 -7.57 4.25
C HIS A 127 7.96 -6.69 3.85
N THR A 128 6.73 -7.21 3.94
CA THR A 128 5.54 -6.50 3.48
C THR A 128 4.65 -6.13 4.65
N LEU A 129 4.14 -4.90 4.62
CA LEU A 129 3.25 -4.35 5.63
C LEU A 129 2.06 -3.65 4.97
N ASP A 130 0.87 -4.20 5.20
CA ASP A 130 -0.40 -3.57 4.84
C ASP A 130 -0.93 -2.81 6.05
N ILE A 131 -1.52 -1.64 5.81
CA ILE A 131 -2.02 -0.76 6.86
C ILE A 131 -3.39 -0.29 6.44
N HIS A 132 -4.39 -0.74 7.19
CA HIS A 132 -5.72 -0.17 7.10
C HIS A 132 -5.79 1.09 7.95
N CYS A 133 -6.38 2.14 7.39
CA CYS A 133 -6.62 3.40 8.07
C CYS A 133 -8.06 3.83 7.87
N ASP A 134 -8.84 3.78 8.96
CA ASP A 134 -10.20 4.28 8.97
C ASP A 134 -10.19 5.81 9.18
N MET A 135 -10.07 6.54 8.07
CA MET A 135 -10.13 7.99 8.07
C MET A 135 -11.38 8.48 7.34
N ASN A 136 -12.26 9.16 8.08
CA ASN A 136 -13.40 9.90 7.51
C ASN A 136 -12.98 11.24 6.86
N VAL A 137 -11.74 11.33 6.39
CA VAL A 137 -11.17 12.53 5.75
C VAL A 137 -10.43 12.14 4.49
N THR A 138 -10.36 13.09 3.55
CA THR A 138 -9.50 12.97 2.39
C THR A 138 -8.11 13.51 2.69
N VAL A 139 -7.12 12.97 1.99
CA VAL A 139 -5.71 13.32 2.18
C VAL A 139 -5.11 13.74 0.84
N ASP A 140 -4.24 14.74 0.87
CA ASP A 140 -3.44 15.22 -0.26
C ASP A 140 -1.97 14.76 -0.17
N GLN A 141 -1.57 14.26 0.99
CA GLN A 141 -0.21 13.82 1.27
C GLN A 141 -0.20 12.78 2.37
N VAL A 142 0.67 11.79 2.22
CA VAL A 142 1.06 10.81 3.22
C VAL A 142 2.53 11.03 3.56
N THR A 143 2.85 11.16 4.83
CA THR A 143 4.25 11.18 5.31
C THR A 143 4.56 9.86 5.98
N LEU A 144 5.57 9.15 5.50
CA LEU A 144 6.15 7.96 6.12
C LEU A 144 7.36 8.38 6.95
N THR A 145 7.44 7.96 8.21
CA THR A 145 8.59 8.28 9.07
C THR A 145 9.06 7.10 9.92
N GLY A 146 10.38 6.91 9.96
CA GLY A 146 11.14 5.95 10.78
C GLY A 146 12.41 5.42 10.08
N ASP A 147 13.22 4.63 10.79
CA ASP A 147 14.58 4.24 10.35
C ASP A 147 14.66 3.26 9.17
N SER A 148 13.62 2.46 8.96
CA SER A 148 13.44 1.59 7.79
C SER A 148 12.92 2.29 6.54
N VAL A 149 12.59 3.60 6.55
CA VAL A 149 12.20 4.30 5.30
C VAL A 149 13.28 4.15 4.23
N GLN A 150 14.56 4.25 4.59
CA GLN A 150 15.68 4.07 3.67
C GLN A 150 15.75 2.69 2.97
N PHE A 151 14.99 1.69 3.44
CA PHE A 151 14.93 0.35 2.84
C PHE A 151 13.63 0.08 2.08
N LEU A 152 12.78 1.09 1.88
CA LEU A 152 11.51 0.96 1.18
C LEU A 152 11.74 0.67 -0.31
N CYS A 153 11.02 -0.29 -0.86
CA CYS A 153 11.04 -0.67 -2.27
C CYS A 153 9.74 -0.36 -2.98
N SER A 154 8.60 -0.54 -2.29
CA SER A 154 7.32 -0.27 -2.94
C SER A 154 6.34 0.40 -2.00
N LEU A 155 5.56 1.31 -2.59
CA LEU A 155 4.54 2.10 -1.94
C LEU A 155 3.26 2.05 -2.78
N TYR A 156 2.23 1.42 -2.22
CA TYR A 156 0.90 1.37 -2.81
C TYR A 156 -0.10 2.07 -1.88
N ILE A 157 -0.92 2.97 -2.40
CA ILE A 157 -1.96 3.67 -1.65
C ILE A 157 -3.29 3.44 -2.36
N SER A 158 -4.33 3.11 -1.60
CA SER A 158 -5.69 2.95 -2.10
C SER A 158 -6.70 3.73 -1.26
N GLY A 159 -7.80 4.10 -1.92
CA GLY A 159 -8.94 4.73 -1.27
C GLY A 159 -10.12 3.81 -1.00
N GLY A 160 -9.96 2.51 -1.21
CA GLY A 160 -10.96 1.48 -0.92
C GLY A 160 -11.67 1.01 -2.16
#